data_AF-A0A3D5NZV3-F1
#
_entry.id   AF-A0A3D5NZV3-F1
#
_cell.length_a   1.000
_cell.length_b   1.000
_cell.length_c   1.000
_cell.angle_alpha   90.00
_cell.angle_beta   90.00
_cell.angle_gamma   90.00
#
_symmetry.space_group_name_H-M   'P 1'
#
loop_
_entity.id
_entity.type
_entity.pdbx_description
1 polymer ?
#
loop_
_entity_poly.entity_id
_entity_poly.type
_entity_poly.pdbx_seq_one_letter_code
_entity_poly.pdbx_strand_id
1 'polypeptide(L)'
;PAYTSGRKSALRFEPGVGIKTIGRFRKYPSGVAFFVRKDQFLNEFGGWSTEYSVASGEDADLCFTVWKKGYEIVVDERVLVIHEGKVTSQSKLADWRTHFRANSRQFKRKWFYYFYFPYLARMTTPRHRKAFERV
;
A
#
# COMPACT_ATOMS: atom_id res chain seq x y z
N PRO A 1 -2.51 0.85 -11.08
CA PRO A 1 -1.36 1.35 -11.87
C PRO A 1 -1.59 2.84 -12.15
N ALA A 2 -0.61 3.68 -11.85
CA ALA A 2 -0.78 5.12 -11.92
C ALA A 2 0.20 5.72 -12.93
N TYR A 3 -0.31 6.53 -13.86
CA TYR A 3 0.50 7.54 -14.52
C TYR A 3 0.94 8.52 -13.45
N THR A 4 2.24 8.71 -13.24
CA THR A 4 2.76 9.73 -12.34
C THR A 4 3.90 10.44 -13.05
N SER A 5 3.97 11.76 -12.99
CA SER A 5 5.15 12.56 -13.37
C SER A 5 6.39 12.30 -12.49
N GLY A 6 6.38 11.23 -11.69
CA GLY A 6 7.39 10.81 -10.72
C GLY A 6 8.30 9.67 -11.19
N ARG A 7 8.53 8.67 -10.33
CA ARG A 7 9.52 7.60 -10.58
C ARG A 7 9.16 6.76 -11.81
N LYS A 8 10.07 6.70 -12.80
CA LYS A 8 9.94 5.95 -14.07
C LYS A 8 9.55 4.48 -13.91
N SER A 9 9.86 3.84 -12.78
CA SER A 9 9.64 2.41 -12.56
C SER A 9 8.16 1.97 -12.47
N ALA A 10 7.22 2.90 -12.33
CA ALA A 10 5.77 2.61 -12.28
C ALA A 10 4.96 3.35 -13.35
N LEU A 11 5.64 4.10 -14.24
CA LEU A 11 5.00 4.90 -15.27
C LEU A 11 4.40 3.99 -16.35
N ARG A 12 3.12 4.22 -16.66
CA ARG A 12 2.43 3.62 -17.80
C ARG A 12 1.65 4.69 -18.54
N PHE A 13 1.65 4.59 -19.86
CA PHE A 13 0.86 5.43 -20.75
C PHE A 13 -0.39 4.70 -21.26
N GLU A 14 -0.33 3.37 -21.30
CA GLU A 14 -1.43 2.51 -21.74
C GLU A 14 -1.77 1.47 -20.65
N PRO A 15 -3.02 1.00 -20.60
CA PRO A 15 -3.38 -0.18 -19.81
C PRO A 15 -2.58 -1.42 -20.25
N GLY A 16 -2.28 -2.29 -19.30
CA GLY A 16 -1.81 -3.65 -19.56
C GLY A 16 -2.98 -4.64 -19.69
N VAL A 17 -2.67 -5.93 -19.64
CA VAL A 17 -3.66 -7.00 -19.88
C VAL A 17 -3.92 -7.91 -18.68
N GLY A 18 -3.10 -7.83 -17.64
CA GLY A 18 -3.06 -8.82 -16.56
C GLY A 18 -3.40 -8.27 -15.18
N ILE A 19 -3.55 -9.19 -14.24
CA ILE A 19 -3.61 -8.91 -12.80
C ILE A 19 -2.34 -9.49 -12.19
N LYS A 20 -1.62 -8.71 -11.37
CA LYS A 20 -0.40 -9.16 -10.71
C LYS A 20 -0.53 -9.11 -9.20
N THR A 21 -0.26 -10.22 -8.53
CA THR A 21 -0.20 -10.26 -7.07
C THR A 21 1.10 -9.65 -6.57
N ILE A 22 0.99 -8.74 -5.59
CA ILE A 22 2.14 -8.14 -4.93
C ILE A 22 2.64 -9.10 -3.84
N GLY A 23 3.94 -9.37 -3.84
CA GLY A 23 4.57 -10.19 -2.81
C GLY A 23 4.41 -9.58 -1.42
N ARG A 24 3.79 -10.34 -0.51
CA ARG A 24 3.55 -9.97 0.89
C ARG A 24 4.83 -9.49 1.57
N PHE A 25 4.72 -8.38 2.31
CA PHE A 25 5.77 -7.79 3.16
C PHE A 25 7.08 -7.38 2.46
N ARG A 26 7.13 -7.29 1.12
CA ARG A 26 8.32 -6.81 0.37
C ARG A 26 8.21 -5.34 0.00
N LYS A 27 7.57 -5.06 -1.12
CA LYS A 27 7.32 -3.71 -1.64
C LYS A 27 5.83 -3.50 -1.60
N TYR A 28 5.36 -2.65 -0.70
CA TYR A 28 3.98 -2.22 -0.70
C TYR A 28 3.77 -1.19 -1.82
N PRO A 29 2.60 -1.21 -2.49
CA PRO A 29 2.26 -0.17 -3.44
C PRO A 29 2.09 1.15 -2.67
N SER A 30 2.68 2.23 -3.18
CA SER A 30 2.37 3.57 -2.68
C SER A 30 0.91 3.88 -2.98
N GLY A 31 0.20 4.44 -2.00
CA GLY A 31 -1.25 4.65 -2.01
C GLY A 31 -1.74 5.74 -2.93
N VAL A 32 -1.54 5.58 -4.24
CA VAL A 32 -2.12 6.48 -5.24
C VAL A 32 -3.61 6.21 -5.42
N ALA A 33 -3.99 4.93 -5.52
CA ALA A 33 -5.38 4.50 -5.61
C ALA A 33 -5.52 3.06 -5.09
N PHE A 34 -6.45 2.86 -4.17
CA PHE A 34 -6.83 1.54 -3.67
C PHE A 34 -8.31 1.30 -3.90
N PHE A 35 -8.66 0.07 -4.28
CA PHE A 35 -10.03 -0.41 -4.34
C PHE A 35 -10.18 -1.53 -3.34
N VAL A 36 -11.06 -1.33 -2.36
CA VAL A 36 -11.36 -2.28 -1.29
C VAL A 36 -12.84 -2.17 -0.96
N ARG A 37 -13.49 -3.29 -0.64
CA ARG A 37 -14.88 -3.28 -0.18
C ARG A 37 -14.97 -2.47 1.12
N LYS A 38 -15.91 -1.53 1.18
CA LYS A 38 -16.09 -0.63 2.34
C LYS A 38 -16.19 -1.40 3.66
N ASP A 39 -16.98 -2.46 3.69
CA ASP A 39 -17.18 -3.30 4.87
C ASP A 39 -15.86 -3.93 5.36
N GLN A 40 -15.12 -4.57 4.44
CA GLN A 40 -13.80 -5.11 4.76
C GLN A 40 -12.83 -4.00 5.20
N PHE A 41 -12.86 -2.84 4.56
CA PHE A 41 -11.99 -1.73 4.94
C PHE A 41 -12.24 -1.25 6.37
N LEU A 42 -13.51 -1.00 6.74
CA LEU A 42 -13.87 -0.47 8.05
C LEU A 42 -13.82 -1.54 9.14
N ASN A 43 -14.44 -2.69 8.90
CA ASN A 43 -14.67 -3.71 9.94
C ASN A 43 -13.53 -4.73 10.01
N GLU A 44 -12.90 -5.05 8.88
CA GLU A 44 -11.83 -6.03 8.84
C GLU A 44 -10.45 -5.37 8.89
N PHE A 45 -10.17 -4.29 8.17
CA PHE A 45 -8.85 -3.67 8.17
C PHE A 45 -8.72 -2.52 9.17
N GLY A 46 -9.83 -2.08 9.79
CA GLY A 46 -9.83 -1.01 10.79
C GLY A 46 -9.64 0.39 10.20
N GLY A 47 -9.83 0.54 8.89
CA GLY A 47 -9.70 1.82 8.18
C GLY A 47 -8.27 2.32 8.07
N TRP A 48 -8.12 3.63 7.86
CA TRP A 48 -6.83 4.31 7.88
C TRP A 48 -6.34 4.47 9.32
N SER A 49 -5.08 4.13 9.56
CA SER A 49 -4.48 4.35 10.88
C SER A 49 -4.32 5.85 11.16
N THR A 50 -4.87 6.30 12.28
CA THR A 50 -4.73 7.68 12.77
C THR A 50 -3.39 7.96 13.44
N GLU A 51 -2.53 6.94 13.53
CA GLU A 51 -1.18 7.03 14.10
C GLU A 51 -0.22 7.88 13.23
N TYR A 52 -0.55 8.10 11.96
CA TYR A 52 0.24 8.85 10.99
C TYR A 52 -0.44 10.20 10.71
N SER A 53 -0.14 11.20 11.54
CA SER A 53 -0.88 12.48 11.57
C SER A 53 -0.68 13.37 10.34
N VAL A 54 0.52 13.37 9.75
CA VAL A 54 0.86 14.21 8.60
C VAL A 54 1.69 13.40 7.61
N ALA A 55 1.10 13.18 6.43
CA ALA A 55 1.70 12.64 5.21
C ALA A 55 2.53 11.36 5.35
N SER A 56 2.11 10.32 4.62
CA SER A 56 2.82 9.06 4.37
C SER A 56 2.90 8.11 5.58
N GLY A 57 2.73 6.82 5.32
CA GLY A 57 2.84 5.76 6.31
C GLY A 57 1.52 5.01 6.53
N GLU A 58 0.39 5.71 6.39
CA GLU A 58 -0.95 5.14 6.51
C GLU A 58 -1.26 4.13 5.40
N ASP A 59 -0.78 4.38 4.19
CA ASP A 59 -0.90 3.51 3.03
C ASP A 59 -0.08 2.22 3.17
N ALA A 60 1.16 2.36 3.64
CA ALA A 60 2.04 1.26 3.98
C ALA A 60 1.47 0.41 5.12
N ASP A 61 0.94 1.06 6.16
CA ASP A 61 0.32 0.42 7.32
C ASP A 61 -0.90 -0.41 6.91
N LEU A 62 -1.78 0.14 6.07
CA LEU A 62 -2.92 -0.58 5.52
C LEU A 62 -2.46 -1.81 4.74
N CYS A 63 -1.44 -1.70 3.88
CA CYS A 63 -0.93 -2.84 3.11
C CYS A 63 -0.43 -3.97 4.03
N PHE A 64 0.30 -3.63 5.09
CA PHE A 64 0.78 -4.61 6.05
C PHE A 64 -0.35 -5.22 6.88
N THR A 65 -1.37 -4.43 7.23
CA THR A 65 -2.58 -4.92 7.90
C THR A 65 -3.32 -5.94 7.04
N VAL A 66 -3.57 -5.62 5.76
CA VAL A 66 -4.21 -6.52 4.80
C VAL A 66 -3.43 -7.83 4.67
N TRP A 67 -2.10 -7.75 4.49
CA TRP A 67 -1.26 -8.95 4.40
C TRP A 67 -1.20 -9.74 5.70
N LYS A 68 -1.16 -9.08 6.87
CA LYS A 68 -1.19 -9.74 8.19
C LYS A 68 -2.51 -10.49 8.41
N LYS A 69 -3.62 -9.98 7.88
CA LYS A 69 -4.92 -10.67 7.88
C LYS A 69 -5.03 -11.78 6.82
N GLY A 70 -3.96 -12.04 6.07
CA GLY A 70 -3.90 -13.15 5.12
C GLY A 70 -4.47 -12.86 3.74
N TYR A 71 -4.89 -11.61 3.47
CA TYR A 71 -5.36 -11.19 2.16
C TYR A 71 -4.22 -10.93 1.19
N GLU A 72 -4.54 -10.99 -0.09
CA GLU A 72 -3.63 -10.62 -1.17
C GLU A 72 -3.91 -9.19 -1.63
N ILE A 73 -2.86 -8.51 -2.09
CA ILE A 73 -2.96 -7.22 -2.77
C ILE A 73 -2.57 -7.47 -4.21
N VAL A 74 -3.42 -7.04 -5.14
CA VAL A 74 -3.20 -7.19 -6.57
C VAL A 74 -3.12 -5.82 -7.24
N VAL A 75 -2.35 -5.74 -8.31
CA VAL A 75 -2.38 -4.63 -9.27
C VAL A 75 -3.14 -5.12 -10.49
N ASP A 76 -4.32 -4.56 -10.71
CA ASP A 76 -5.02 -4.72 -11.98
C ASP A 76 -4.37 -3.82 -13.01
N GLU A 77 -3.63 -4.40 -13.96
CA GLU A 77 -2.93 -3.64 -14.99
C GLU A 77 -3.87 -3.16 -16.10
N ARG A 78 -5.11 -3.68 -16.18
CA ARG A 78 -6.11 -3.34 -17.20
C ARG A 78 -6.78 -1.99 -16.96
N VAL A 79 -6.67 -1.48 -15.74
CA VAL A 79 -7.12 -0.14 -15.37
C VAL A 79 -5.93 0.80 -15.52
N LEU A 80 -6.12 2.02 -15.99
CA LEU A 80 -5.10 3.07 -15.95
C LEU A 80 -5.63 4.25 -15.13
N VAL A 81 -4.91 4.62 -14.06
CA VAL A 81 -5.25 5.78 -13.24
C VAL A 81 -4.28 6.91 -13.57
N ILE A 82 -4.79 8.09 -13.91
CA ILE A 82 -3.96 9.27 -14.14
C ILE A 82 -3.77 10.00 -12.82
N HIS A 83 -2.53 10.13 -12.34
CA HIS A 83 -2.20 10.77 -11.07
C HIS A 83 -1.13 11.84 -11.22
N GLU A 84 -1.50 13.08 -10.93
CA GLU A 84 -0.59 14.21 -10.91
C GLU A 84 0.11 14.28 -9.55
N GLY A 85 1.31 13.70 -9.48
CA GLY A 85 2.11 13.67 -8.25
C GLY A 85 2.73 15.03 -7.90
N LYS A 86 3.15 15.16 -6.63
CA LYS A 86 3.97 16.27 -6.09
C LYS A 86 3.31 17.64 -5.96
N VAL A 87 2.01 17.77 -6.19
CA VAL A 87 1.30 19.06 -6.09
C VAL A 87 1.16 19.55 -4.64
N THR A 88 1.14 18.65 -3.65
CA THR A 88 0.77 18.98 -2.25
C THR A 88 1.94 18.89 -1.25
N SER A 89 2.73 17.80 -1.28
CA SER A 89 3.71 17.53 -0.21
C SER A 89 4.96 18.42 -0.28
N GLN A 90 5.34 18.87 -1.48
CA GLN A 90 6.57 19.64 -1.69
C GLN A 90 6.35 21.15 -1.62
N SER A 91 5.11 21.61 -1.76
CA SER A 91 4.70 23.02 -1.87
C SER A 91 3.92 23.53 -0.66
N LYS A 92 3.28 22.66 0.15
CA LYS A 92 2.38 23.06 1.25
C LYS A 92 2.81 22.60 2.64
N LEU A 93 3.88 21.81 2.77
CA LEU A 93 4.39 21.32 4.06
C LEU A 93 5.87 21.70 4.20
N ALA A 94 6.15 22.72 5.01
CA ALA A 94 7.51 23.19 5.28
C ALA A 94 8.43 22.05 5.77
N ASP A 95 7.90 21.18 6.64
CA ASP A 95 8.65 20.10 7.31
C ASP A 95 8.30 18.69 6.83
N TRP A 96 7.85 18.52 5.59
CA TRP A 96 7.41 17.22 5.07
C TRP A 96 8.45 16.09 5.27
N ARG A 97 9.74 16.41 5.17
CA ARG A 97 10.84 15.43 5.37
C ARG A 97 10.90 14.94 6.81
N THR A 98 10.64 15.81 7.78
CA THR A 98 10.65 15.50 9.20
C THR A 98 9.50 14.56 9.52
N HIS A 99 8.28 14.89 9.06
CA HIS A 99 7.11 14.02 9.19
C HIS A 99 7.32 12.66 8.52
N PHE A 100 7.81 12.65 7.27
CA PHE A 100 8.08 11.42 6.53
C PHE A 100 9.08 10.52 7.28
N ARG A 101 10.15 11.08 7.85
CA ARG A 101 11.13 10.35 8.65
C ARG A 101 10.54 9.80 9.95
N ALA A 102 9.75 10.61 10.66
CA ALA A 102 9.07 10.19 11.89
C ALA A 102 8.11 9.02 11.61
N ASN A 103 7.22 9.18 10.63
CA ASN A 103 6.26 8.15 10.22
C ASN A 103 6.97 6.88 9.71
N SER A 104 8.08 7.03 8.96
CA SER A 104 8.89 5.89 8.51
C SER A 104 9.48 5.10 9.68
N ARG A 105 9.94 5.77 10.75
CA ARG A 105 10.45 5.10 11.96
C ARG A 105 9.33 4.40 12.70
N GLN A 106 8.18 5.06 12.87
CA GLN A 106 7.00 4.49 13.50
C GLN A 106 6.51 3.25 12.78
N PHE A 107 6.37 3.32 11.45
CA PHE A 107 5.99 2.19 10.61
C PHE A 107 6.94 1.00 10.81
N LYS A 108 8.26 1.22 10.70
CA LYS A 108 9.26 0.16 10.89
C LYS A 108 9.24 -0.44 12.29
N ARG A 109 8.94 0.36 13.32
CA ARG A 109 8.80 -0.11 14.69
C ARG A 109 7.55 -0.99 14.85
N LYS A 110 6.39 -0.51 14.39
CA LYS A 110 5.11 -1.23 14.44
C LYS A 110 5.18 -2.56 13.69
N TRP A 111 5.81 -2.55 12.52
CA TRP A 111 5.88 -3.69 11.62
C TRP A 111 7.22 -4.42 11.63
N PHE A 112 8.01 -4.28 12.71
CA PHE A 112 9.40 -4.77 12.79
C PHE A 112 9.57 -6.20 12.26
N TYR A 113 8.79 -7.14 12.78
CA TYR A 113 8.86 -8.55 12.36
C TYR A 113 8.58 -8.73 10.86
N TYR A 114 7.50 -8.13 10.37
CA TYR A 114 7.08 -8.25 8.97
C TYR A 114 8.04 -7.55 8.01
N PHE A 115 8.59 -6.41 8.42
CA PHE A 115 9.46 -5.58 7.60
C PHE A 115 10.87 -6.15 7.49
N TYR A 116 11.46 -6.60 8.60
CA TYR A 116 12.84 -7.09 8.63
C TYR A 116 12.94 -8.61 8.37
N PHE A 117 11.88 -9.38 8.63
CA PHE A 117 11.85 -10.83 8.41
C PHE A 117 10.70 -11.26 7.48
N PRO A 118 10.58 -10.69 6.27
CA PRO A 118 9.41 -10.89 5.41
C PRO A 118 9.21 -12.34 4.97
N TYR A 119 10.29 -13.13 4.86
CA TYR A 119 10.20 -14.56 4.53
C TYR A 119 9.57 -15.37 5.67
N LEU A 120 10.06 -15.18 6.91
CA LEU A 120 9.50 -15.81 8.10
C LEU A 120 8.05 -15.39 8.29
N ALA A 121 7.77 -14.08 8.21
CA ALA A 121 6.42 -13.55 8.34
C ALA A 121 5.46 -14.14 7.30
N ARG A 122 5.90 -14.36 6.06
CA ARG A 122 5.08 -14.98 5.02
C ARG A 122 4.76 -16.45 5.32
N MET A 123 5.69 -17.19 5.94
CA MET A 123 5.47 -18.59 6.32
C MET A 123 4.53 -18.71 7.53
N THR A 124 4.66 -17.80 8.50
CA THR A 124 3.89 -17.85 9.75
C THR A 124 2.52 -17.18 9.63
N THR A 125 2.31 -16.33 8.62
CA THR A 125 1.01 -15.67 8.42
C THR A 125 0.12 -16.49 7.48
N PRO A 126 -1.02 -17.03 7.97
CA PRO A 126 -1.93 -17.82 7.14
C PRO A 126 -2.46 -17.01 5.94
N ARG A 127 -2.87 -17.71 4.89
CA ARG A 127 -3.58 -17.11 3.75
C ARG A 127 -5.08 -17.25 3.98
N HIS A 128 -5.80 -16.18 3.69
CA HIS A 128 -7.24 -16.21 3.61
C HIS A 128 -7.63 -17.02 2.36
N ARG A 129 -8.28 -18.16 2.56
CA ARG A 129 -8.56 -19.16 1.51
C ARG A 129 -9.84 -18.90 0.71
N LYS A 130 -10.40 -17.68 0.74
CA LYS A 130 -11.49 -17.35 -0.18
C LYS A 130 -10.89 -17.09 -1.54
N ALA A 131 -10.94 -18.10 -2.41
CA ALA A 131 -10.70 -17.94 -3.83
C ALA A 131 -11.52 -16.73 -4.31
N PHE A 132 -10.92 -15.91 -5.17
CA PHE A 132 -11.69 -15.05 -6.04
C PHE A 132 -12.60 -15.98 -6.87
N GLU A 133 -13.79 -16.28 -6.35
CA GLU A 133 -14.88 -16.80 -7.17
C GLU A 133 -15.11 -15.71 -8.22
N ARG A 134 -14.81 -16.11 -9.46
CA ARG A 134 -14.83 -15.25 -10.64
C ARG A 134 -16.22 -14.61 -10.72
N VAL A 135 -16.25 -13.28 -10.67
CA VAL A 135 -17.36 -12.50 -11.22
C VAL A 135 -17.13 -12.38 -12.71
#